data_AF-A0A7V7BRR1-F1
#
_entry.id   AF-A0A7V7BRR1-F1
#
_cell.length_a   1.000
_cell.length_b   1.000
_cell.length_c   1.000
_cell.angle_alpha   90.00
_cell.angle_beta   90.00
_cell.angle_gamma   90.00
#
_symmetry.space_group_name_H-M   'P 1'
#
loop_
_entity.id
_entity.type
_entity.pdbx_description
1 polymer ?
#
loop_
_entity_poly.entity_id
_entity_poly.type
_entity_poly.pdbx_seq_one_letter_code
_entity_poly.pdbx_strand_id
1 'polypeptide(L)'
;MFNTATDVFAQGIPGPLGLKPETVHWVYGPTEVDLGGHAVLSVPSGYRFASADQARTLMRLMNNPIPKALAGVIKPAGSDEWMIVFEYTETGYIPTRADAKLDAKSILKRLRKQVVAQQKEAGQDEALEVDWQMQPEYDPSTQRLEWAIVVKSPAGD
;
A
#
# COMPACT_ATOMS: atom_id res chain seq x y z
N MET A 1 20.24 -28.86 -13.96
CA MET A 1 20.68 -29.35 -12.63
C MET A 1 20.09 -28.38 -11.63
N PHE A 2 18.95 -28.74 -11.04
CA PHE A 2 18.19 -27.90 -10.12
C PHE A 2 18.66 -28.22 -8.71
N ASN A 3 19.08 -27.22 -7.94
CA ASN A 3 19.40 -27.41 -6.53
C ASN A 3 18.27 -26.81 -5.68
N THR A 4 17.45 -27.71 -5.13
CA THR A 4 16.51 -27.45 -4.04
C THR A 4 17.29 -27.29 -2.75
N ALA A 5 17.13 -26.15 -2.06
CA ALA A 5 17.51 -26.02 -0.66
C ALA A 5 16.24 -25.74 0.16
N THR A 6 15.49 -26.82 0.39
CA THR A 6 14.43 -26.90 1.39
C THR A 6 15.09 -27.22 2.74
N ASP A 7 14.61 -26.56 3.79
CA ASP A 7 14.74 -26.92 5.21
C ASP A 7 16.13 -27.01 5.85
N VAL A 8 16.58 -25.89 6.43
CA VAL A 8 17.40 -25.90 7.65
C VAL A 8 16.92 -24.79 8.60
N PHE A 9 15.81 -25.01 9.30
CA PHE A 9 15.48 -24.26 10.53
C PHE A 9 14.82 -25.18 11.56
N ALA A 10 15.60 -26.18 12.01
CA ALA A 10 15.41 -26.76 13.33
C ALA A 10 16.74 -26.66 14.07
N GLN A 11 16.71 -26.06 15.27
CA GLN A 11 17.83 -25.86 16.22
C GLN A 11 18.72 -24.62 16.03
N GLY A 12 18.20 -23.46 16.47
CA GLY A 12 18.84 -22.65 17.53
C GLY A 12 20.31 -22.26 17.44
N ILE A 13 20.77 -21.66 16.33
CA ILE A 13 22.00 -20.84 16.35
C ILE A 13 21.60 -19.36 16.39
N PRO A 14 21.78 -18.64 17.52
CA PRO A 14 21.53 -17.20 17.55
C PRO A 14 22.58 -16.49 16.70
N GLY A 15 22.13 -15.69 15.73
CA GLY A 15 23.00 -14.83 14.93
C GLY A 15 23.75 -13.81 15.79
N PRO A 16 24.88 -13.25 15.30
CA PRO A 16 25.59 -12.20 16.02
C PRO A 16 24.66 -10.99 16.12
N LEU A 17 24.40 -10.57 17.37
CA LEU A 17 23.28 -9.72 17.81
C LEU A 17 21.99 -10.55 17.90
N GLY A 18 21.49 -10.76 19.11
CA GLY A 18 20.21 -11.45 19.41
C GLY A 18 18.95 -10.72 18.92
N LEU A 19 19.00 -10.14 17.72
CA LEU A 19 17.88 -9.62 16.98
C LEU A 19 17.01 -10.81 16.58
N LYS A 20 15.85 -10.94 17.22
CA LYS A 20 14.81 -11.83 16.71
C LYS A 20 14.49 -11.36 15.28
N PRO A 21 14.37 -12.28 14.29
CA PRO A 21 13.93 -11.89 12.96
C PRO A 21 12.59 -11.18 13.11
N GLU A 22 12.50 -9.98 12.54
CA GLU A 22 11.27 -9.21 12.58
C GLU A 22 10.23 -9.96 11.75
N THR A 23 9.16 -10.41 12.39
CA THR A 23 8.10 -11.20 11.75
C THR A 23 6.82 -10.40 11.73
N VAL A 24 6.10 -10.48 10.62
CA VAL A 24 4.81 -9.81 10.44
C VAL A 24 3.73 -10.69 11.06
N HIS A 25 3.01 -10.16 12.04
CA HIS A 25 1.86 -10.81 12.65
C HIS A 25 0.62 -10.56 11.80
N TRP A 26 0.14 -11.63 11.16
CA TRP A 26 -1.01 -11.59 10.25
C TRP A 26 -2.30 -11.96 10.96
N VAL A 27 -3.37 -11.26 10.60
CA VAL A 27 -4.76 -11.61 10.91
C VAL A 27 -5.39 -12.21 9.66
N TYR A 28 -5.85 -13.46 9.73
CA TYR A 28 -6.43 -14.17 8.59
C TYR A 28 -7.94 -14.00 8.55
N GLY A 29 -8.49 -13.78 7.34
CA GLY A 29 -9.92 -13.77 7.13
C GLY A 29 -10.54 -15.18 7.15
N PRO A 30 -11.87 -15.29 7.27
CA PRO A 30 -12.84 -14.19 7.34
C PRO A 30 -12.91 -13.54 8.73
N THR A 31 -12.73 -12.22 8.82
CA THR A 31 -12.88 -11.45 10.07
C THR A 31 -13.04 -9.96 9.77
N GLU A 32 -13.44 -9.17 10.75
CA GLU A 32 -13.33 -7.71 10.70
C GLU A 32 -12.09 -7.23 11.45
N VAL A 33 -11.46 -6.18 10.95
CA VAL A 33 -10.32 -5.50 11.56
C VAL A 33 -10.52 -4.00 11.56
N ASP A 34 -9.97 -3.34 12.58
CA ASP A 34 -9.95 -1.88 12.66
C ASP A 34 -8.81 -1.30 11.80
N LEU A 35 -9.13 -0.26 11.03
CA LEU A 35 -8.17 0.54 10.27
C LEU A 35 -7.83 1.83 11.02
N GLY A 36 -7.18 1.69 12.17
CA GLY A 36 -6.67 2.81 12.95
C GLY A 36 -7.74 3.70 13.58
N GLY A 37 -8.92 3.15 13.91
CA GLY A 37 -10.04 3.86 14.53
C GLY A 37 -10.90 4.67 13.56
N HIS A 38 -10.59 4.64 12.26
CA HIS A 38 -11.27 5.47 11.25
C HIS A 38 -12.22 4.69 10.34
N ALA A 39 -12.00 3.38 10.19
CA ALA A 39 -12.83 2.50 9.40
C ALA A 39 -12.73 1.05 9.89
N VAL A 40 -13.72 0.25 9.55
CA VAL A 40 -13.67 -1.22 9.73
C VAL A 40 -13.49 -1.85 8.36
N LEU A 41 -12.54 -2.78 8.26
CA LEU A 41 -12.29 -3.58 7.07
C LEU A 41 -12.75 -5.02 7.31
N SER A 42 -13.66 -5.50 6.46
CA SER A 42 -13.94 -6.93 6.36
C SER A 42 -12.83 -7.61 5.57
N VAL A 43 -12.01 -8.43 6.23
CA VAL A 43 -10.99 -9.27 5.62
C VAL A 43 -11.67 -10.55 5.13
N PRO A 44 -11.77 -10.79 3.81
CA PRO A 44 -12.47 -11.96 3.30
C PRO A 44 -11.64 -13.25 3.48
N SER A 45 -12.30 -14.40 3.34
CA SER A 45 -11.62 -15.70 3.29
C SER A 45 -10.57 -15.73 2.18
N GLY A 46 -9.41 -16.33 2.44
CA GLY A 46 -8.28 -16.37 1.50
C GLY A 46 -7.35 -15.15 1.55
N TYR A 47 -7.61 -14.19 2.44
CA TYR A 47 -6.79 -13.00 2.65
C TYR A 47 -6.24 -12.91 4.06
N ARG A 48 -5.18 -12.11 4.20
CA ARG A 48 -4.54 -11.78 5.47
C ARG A 48 -4.26 -10.28 5.57
N PHE A 49 -4.41 -9.75 6.77
CA PHE A 49 -4.23 -8.35 7.11
C PHE A 49 -3.08 -8.15 8.09
N ALA A 50 -2.32 -7.08 7.88
CA ALA A 50 -1.33 -6.56 8.82
C ALA A 50 -1.76 -5.15 9.24
N SER A 51 -1.83 -4.92 10.55
CA SER A 51 -2.08 -3.58 11.11
C SER A 51 -0.98 -2.59 10.72
N ALA A 52 -1.17 -1.29 10.93
CA ALA A 52 -0.18 -0.26 10.61
C ALA A 52 1.25 -0.63 11.04
N ASP A 53 1.45 -1.03 12.31
CA ASP A 53 2.78 -1.39 12.83
C ASP A 53 3.38 -2.60 12.10
N GLN A 54 2.57 -3.65 11.90
CA GLN A 54 2.99 -4.87 11.22
C GLN A 54 3.26 -4.62 9.73
N ALA A 55 2.48 -3.74 9.11
CA ALA A 55 2.67 -3.28 7.75
C ALA A 55 3.96 -2.46 7.61
N ARG A 56 4.36 -1.65 8.61
CA ARG A 56 5.67 -0.96 8.58
C ARG A 56 6.84 -1.94 8.60
N THR A 57 6.73 -3.02 9.37
CA THR A 57 7.70 -4.12 9.35
C THR A 57 7.75 -4.78 7.98
N LEU A 58 6.60 -5.13 7.41
CA LEU A 58 6.49 -5.72 6.08
C LEU A 58 7.16 -4.84 5.00
N MET A 59 6.86 -3.54 4.99
CA MET A 59 7.44 -2.61 4.01
C MET A 59 8.96 -2.55 4.12
N ARG A 60 9.53 -2.55 5.33
CA ARG A 60 10.99 -2.59 5.53
C ARG A 60 11.60 -3.89 5.00
N LEU A 61 10.97 -5.02 5.29
CA LEU A 61 11.43 -6.33 4.80
C LEU A 61 11.40 -6.42 3.27
N MET A 62 10.42 -5.75 2.63
CA MET A 62 10.31 -5.67 1.18
C MET A 62 11.19 -4.58 0.54
N ASN A 63 11.93 -3.81 1.35
CA ASN A 63 12.64 -2.60 0.92
C ASN A 63 11.74 -1.60 0.16
N ASN A 64 10.47 -1.54 0.55
CA ASN A 64 9.49 -0.60 0.03
C ASN A 64 9.48 0.70 0.84
N PRO A 65 9.22 1.86 0.21
CA PRO A 65 8.92 3.09 0.93
C PRO A 65 7.76 2.89 1.90
N ILE A 66 7.88 3.44 3.11
CA ILE A 66 6.85 3.33 4.13
C ILE A 66 6.02 4.63 4.12
N PRO A 67 4.73 4.57 3.80
CA PRO A 67 3.89 5.75 3.89
C PRO A 67 3.82 6.32 5.31
N LYS A 68 3.78 7.64 5.42
CA LYS A 68 3.64 8.32 6.73
C LYS A 68 2.31 7.96 7.38
N ALA A 69 1.24 8.02 6.59
CA ALA A 69 -0.15 7.81 6.96
C ALA A 69 -0.61 6.34 6.86
N LEU A 70 0.30 5.36 6.94
CA LEU A 70 -0.01 3.95 6.79
C LEU A 70 -1.01 3.46 7.87
N ALA A 71 -2.15 2.94 7.41
CA ALA A 71 -3.21 2.38 8.25
C ALA A 71 -3.19 0.85 8.30
N GLY A 72 -2.67 0.20 7.26
CA GLY A 72 -2.53 -1.26 7.23
C GLY A 72 -2.30 -1.81 5.83
N VAL A 73 -2.19 -3.12 5.72
CA VAL A 73 -1.97 -3.84 4.45
C VAL A 73 -2.86 -5.08 4.42
N ILE A 74 -3.46 -5.36 3.26
CA ILE A 74 -4.09 -6.66 2.98
C ILE A 74 -3.39 -7.35 1.80
N LYS A 75 -3.22 -8.66 1.91
CA LYS A 75 -2.64 -9.54 0.87
C LYS A 75 -3.45 -10.83 0.75
N PRO A 76 -3.39 -11.52 -0.40
CA PRO A 76 -3.77 -12.93 -0.46
C PRO A 76 -2.97 -13.74 0.57
N ALA A 77 -3.60 -14.74 1.19
CA ALA A 77 -2.93 -15.60 2.16
C ALA A 77 -1.95 -16.59 1.50
N GLY A 78 -2.18 -16.94 0.23
CA GLY A 78 -1.38 -17.90 -0.54
C GLY A 78 -0.56 -17.33 -1.69
N SER A 79 -0.48 -16.00 -1.82
CA SER A 79 0.33 -15.33 -2.85
C SER A 79 1.01 -14.09 -2.27
N ASP A 80 2.24 -13.84 -2.73
CA ASP A 80 2.99 -12.64 -2.38
C ASP A 80 3.08 -11.61 -3.50
N GLU A 81 2.44 -11.87 -4.65
CA GLU A 81 2.54 -11.09 -5.90
C GLU A 81 1.98 -9.67 -5.78
N TRP A 82 0.92 -9.48 -4.99
CA TRP A 82 0.29 -8.18 -4.84
C TRP A 82 -0.17 -7.91 -3.41
N MET A 83 -0.35 -6.62 -3.12
CA MET A 83 -0.85 -6.13 -1.85
C MET A 83 -1.64 -4.84 -2.05
N ILE A 84 -2.62 -4.61 -1.19
CA ILE A 84 -3.27 -3.30 -1.05
C ILE A 84 -2.74 -2.65 0.21
N VAL A 85 -2.34 -1.39 0.07
CA VAL A 85 -1.83 -0.54 1.15
C VAL A 85 -2.90 0.48 1.48
N PHE A 86 -3.31 0.54 2.74
CA PHE A 86 -4.26 1.54 3.21
C PHE A 86 -3.52 2.70 3.84
N GLU A 87 -3.88 3.92 3.44
CA GLU A 87 -3.39 5.16 4.04
C GLU A 87 -4.57 6.04 4.46
N TYR A 88 -4.44 6.69 5.62
CA TYR A 88 -5.44 7.61 6.12
C TYR A 88 -4.79 8.89 6.66
N THR A 89 -5.22 10.04 6.16
CA THR A 89 -4.83 11.36 6.67
C THR A 89 -6.07 12.15 7.00
N GLU A 90 -6.20 12.58 8.25
CA GLU A 90 -7.27 13.48 8.67
C GLU A 90 -6.98 14.88 8.10
N THR A 91 -7.80 15.32 7.14
CA THR A 91 -7.65 16.62 6.46
C THR A 91 -8.73 17.63 6.85
N GLY A 92 -9.65 17.25 7.75
CA GLY A 92 -10.78 18.07 8.18
C GLY A 92 -11.81 18.30 7.07
N TYR A 93 -12.72 19.25 7.30
CA TYR A 93 -13.73 19.65 6.33
C TYR A 93 -13.19 20.72 5.38
N ILE A 94 -13.21 20.46 4.07
CA ILE A 94 -12.93 21.47 3.05
C ILE A 94 -14.26 22.06 2.60
N PRO A 95 -14.54 23.36 2.84
CA PRO A 95 -15.79 23.97 2.41
C PRO A 95 -15.96 23.87 0.90
N THR A 96 -17.02 23.20 0.46
CA THR A 96 -17.37 23.12 -0.96
C THR A 96 -17.87 24.49 -1.42
N ARG A 97 -17.07 25.18 -2.24
CA ARG A 97 -17.55 26.39 -2.93
C ARG A 97 -18.31 25.97 -4.18
N ALA A 98 -19.42 26.62 -4.47
CA ALA A 98 -20.25 26.31 -5.64
C ALA A 98 -19.53 26.46 -7.00
N ASP A 99 -18.42 27.20 -7.02
CA ASP A 99 -17.57 27.43 -8.19
C ASP A 99 -16.26 26.60 -8.17
N ALA A 100 -16.08 25.74 -7.18
CA ALA A 100 -14.87 24.93 -7.05
C ALA A 100 -14.78 23.94 -8.22
N LYS A 101 -13.95 24.28 -9.21
CA LYS A 101 -13.60 23.39 -10.32
C LYS A 101 -12.34 22.63 -9.98
N LEU A 102 -12.42 21.32 -9.98
CA LEU A 102 -11.27 20.48 -9.79
C LEU A 102 -10.47 20.35 -11.11
N ASP A 103 -9.20 20.75 -11.10
CA ASP A 103 -8.31 20.59 -12.25
C ASP A 103 -7.62 19.22 -12.22
N ALA A 104 -8.28 18.23 -12.82
CA ALA A 104 -7.76 16.87 -12.93
C ALA A 104 -6.38 16.81 -13.62
N LYS A 105 -6.10 17.69 -14.58
CA LYS A 105 -4.80 17.71 -15.28
C LYS A 105 -3.68 18.15 -14.33
N SER A 106 -3.94 19.19 -13.54
CA SER A 106 -2.99 19.66 -12.54
C SER A 106 -2.75 18.64 -11.41
N ILE A 107 -3.78 17.89 -11.01
CA ILE A 107 -3.63 16.80 -10.04
C ILE A 107 -2.75 15.70 -10.62
N LEU A 108 -3.06 15.20 -11.83
CA LEU A 108 -2.28 14.13 -12.46
C LEU A 108 -0.82 14.54 -12.66
N LYS A 109 -0.57 15.80 -13.03
CA LYS A 109 0.79 16.35 -13.14
C LYS A 109 1.55 16.29 -11.82
N ARG A 110 0.89 16.53 -10.68
CA ARG A 110 1.52 16.40 -9.35
C ARG A 110 1.76 14.94 -8.98
N LEU A 111 0.79 14.06 -9.24
CA LEU A 111 0.93 12.62 -9.00
C LEU A 111 2.08 12.02 -9.80
N ARG A 112 2.23 12.37 -11.08
CA ARG A 112 3.38 11.99 -11.92
C ARG A 112 4.72 12.38 -11.28
N LYS A 113 4.84 13.60 -10.76
CA LYS A 113 6.06 14.04 -10.07
C LYS A 113 6.33 13.24 -8.81
N GLN A 114 5.30 12.92 -8.05
CA GLN A 114 5.42 12.11 -6.84
C GLN A 114 5.88 10.69 -7.15
N VAL A 115 5.29 10.04 -8.16
CA VAL A 115 5.70 8.70 -8.62
C VAL A 115 7.18 8.70 -9.04
N VAL A 116 7.61 9.68 -9.85
CA VAL A 116 9.01 9.81 -10.26
C VAL A 116 9.94 10.03 -9.06
N ALA A 117 9.53 10.82 -8.06
CA ALA A 117 10.32 11.02 -6.85
C ALA A 117 10.47 9.72 -6.04
N GLN A 118 9.38 8.97 -5.88
CA GLN A 118 9.38 7.68 -5.18
C GLN A 118 10.24 6.63 -5.87
N GLN A 119 10.21 6.55 -7.21
CA GLN A 119 11.10 5.66 -7.95
C GLN A 119 12.58 5.99 -7.74
N LYS A 120 12.94 7.28 -7.78
CA LYS A 120 14.31 7.72 -7.52
C LYS A 120 14.76 7.38 -6.10
N GLU A 121 13.90 7.57 -5.11
CA GLU A 121 14.17 7.16 -3.73
C GLU A 121 14.36 5.65 -3.59
N ALA A 122 13.64 4.86 -4.40
CA ALA A 122 13.78 3.40 -4.48
C ALA A 122 14.95 2.93 -5.37
N GLY A 123 15.73 3.84 -5.96
CA GLY A 123 16.84 3.49 -6.87
C GLY A 123 16.40 2.87 -8.20
N GLN A 124 15.17 3.17 -8.63
CA GLN A 124 14.58 2.69 -9.88
C GLN A 124 14.62 3.79 -10.94
N ASP A 125 15.18 3.49 -12.11
CA ASP A 125 15.34 4.44 -13.23
C ASP A 125 14.36 4.19 -14.39
N GLU A 126 13.50 3.18 -14.29
CA GLU A 126 12.51 2.85 -15.33
C GLU A 126 11.44 3.94 -15.43
N ALA A 127 11.20 4.45 -16.64
CA ALA A 127 10.16 5.45 -16.86
C ALA A 127 8.77 4.83 -16.70
N LEU A 128 7.94 5.33 -15.78
CA LEU A 128 6.56 4.86 -15.61
C LEU A 128 5.56 5.74 -16.35
N GLU A 129 4.56 5.10 -16.96
CA GLU A 129 3.36 5.77 -17.43
C GLU A 129 2.37 5.90 -16.27
N VAL A 130 1.84 7.11 -16.05
CA VAL A 130 0.82 7.39 -15.02
C VAL A 130 -0.35 8.09 -15.66
N ASP A 131 -1.53 7.48 -15.56
CA ASP A 131 -2.78 8.04 -16.07
C ASP A 131 -3.97 7.75 -15.14
N TRP A 132 -5.11 8.38 -15.43
CA TRP A 132 -6.36 8.12 -14.72
C TRP A 132 -6.92 6.75 -15.07
N GLN A 133 -7.16 5.92 -14.07
CA GLN A 133 -8.09 4.80 -14.17
C GLN A 133 -9.54 5.28 -13.95
N MET A 134 -9.72 6.22 -13.02
CA MET A 134 -10.96 6.93 -12.75
C MET A 134 -10.60 8.38 -12.49
N GLN A 135 -11.12 9.28 -13.34
CA GLN A 135 -10.92 10.71 -13.13
C GLN A 135 -11.57 11.14 -11.81
N PRO A 136 -11.07 12.20 -11.16
CA PRO A 136 -11.66 12.65 -9.93
C PRO A 136 -13.13 13.06 -10.06
N GLU A 137 -13.98 12.46 -9.24
CA GLU A 137 -15.42 12.66 -9.25
C GLU A 137 -15.90 12.99 -7.83
N TYR A 138 -16.67 14.08 -7.72
CA TYR A 138 -17.26 14.52 -6.47
C TYR A 138 -18.71 14.07 -6.39
N ASP A 139 -19.04 13.28 -5.37
CA ASP A 139 -20.41 12.93 -5.02
C ASP A 139 -20.93 13.90 -3.94
N PRO A 140 -21.88 14.80 -4.26
CA PRO A 140 -22.44 15.74 -3.31
C PRO A 140 -23.34 15.08 -2.25
N SER A 141 -23.87 13.89 -2.51
CA SER A 141 -24.77 13.19 -1.57
C SER A 141 -24.02 12.63 -0.37
N THR A 142 -22.77 12.20 -0.60
CA THR A 142 -21.86 11.66 0.42
C THR A 142 -20.73 12.62 0.76
N GLN A 143 -20.65 13.77 0.08
CA GLN A 143 -19.57 14.76 0.17
C GLN A 143 -18.18 14.16 -0.06
N ARG A 144 -18.06 13.17 -0.95
CA ARG A 144 -16.84 12.41 -1.22
C ARG A 144 -16.21 12.81 -2.54
N LEU A 145 -14.88 12.93 -2.58
CA LEU A 145 -14.10 13.04 -3.81
C LEU A 145 -13.32 11.74 -4.02
N GLU A 146 -13.55 11.07 -5.14
CA GLU A 146 -12.96 9.77 -5.46
C GLU A 146 -12.16 9.83 -6.74
N TRP A 147 -11.05 9.11 -6.80
CA TRP A 147 -10.24 8.98 -8.00
C TRP A 147 -9.37 7.73 -7.92
N ALA A 148 -8.89 7.28 -9.08
CA ALA A 148 -7.91 6.21 -9.17
C ALA A 148 -6.93 6.50 -10.31
N ILE A 149 -5.65 6.28 -10.06
CA ILE A 149 -4.62 6.27 -11.10
C ILE A 149 -4.17 4.85 -11.40
N VAL A 150 -3.73 4.63 -12.62
CA VAL A 150 -2.96 3.45 -13.02
C VAL A 150 -1.53 3.88 -13.29
N VAL A 151 -0.58 3.05 -12.84
CA VAL A 151 0.85 3.23 -13.09
C VAL A 151 1.35 2.00 -13.82
N LYS A 152 1.97 2.17 -14.98
CA LYS A 152 2.45 1.07 -15.83
C LYS A 152 3.94 1.22 -16.12
N SER A 153 4.62 0.08 -16.14
CA SER A 153 5.97 -0.05 -16.66
C SER A 153 5.90 -0.26 -18.19
N PRO A 154 6.78 0.36 -18.99
CA PRO A 154 6.88 0.11 -20.43
C PRO A 154 7.24 -1.33 -20.78
N ALA A 155 7.76 -2.10 -19.81
CA ALA A 155 8.26 -3.45 -19.99
C ALA A 155 7.24 -4.56 -19.68
N GLY A 156 5.96 -4.25 -19.38
CA GLY A 156 4.99 -5.29 -19.00
C GLY A 156 3.52 -5.03 -19.39
N ASP A 157 3.03 -5.90 -20.28
CA ASP A 157 1.67 -6.49 -20.23
C ASP A 157 1.67 -7.68 -19.26
#